data_AF-A0A954Z8Z4-F1
#
_entry.id   AF-A0A954Z8Z4-F1
#
_cell.length_a   1.000
_cell.length_b   1.000
_cell.length_c   1.000
_cell.angle_alpha   90.00
_cell.angle_beta   90.00
_cell.angle_gamma   90.00
#
_symmetry.space_group_name_H-M   'P 1'
#
loop_
_entity.id
_entity.type
_entity.pdbx_description
1 polymer ?
#
loop_
_entity_poly.entity_id
_entity_poly.type
_entity_poly.pdbx_seq_one_letter_code
_entity_poly.pdbx_strand_id
1 'polypeptide(L)'
;MSGRSGLGWWALGAAACCLCGVAAEPGVAAPPLWKQLAPRKKVSADPQGDYQLSEDHGPWLIMATSFDGPEGERDARDLTLELRENFNLPAYTYSHTFKLDDGRPGRGIDEYGAPIKRRYRRGAEVLQHAVLIGDFPSIDDPQAQETLELVKTIRPASLEVTEGETSTQSLAAVRQFYQQVKRQWGQAIKGPMGHAFMVSNPLLPSDYFAPRGVDADIAKMNEGIKHSLLDCKGRYSVRVATFRGRTSLKEAQHMDQIDTRVRAAAESDPLVTAARKAHDLTVALRSRGWEAYE
;
A
#
# COMPACT_ATOMS: atom_id res chain seq x y z
N MET A 1 66.27 22.80 51.04
CA MET A 1 66.47 22.39 52.44
C MET A 1 65.17 21.78 52.93
N SER A 2 65.21 20.53 53.44
CA SER A 2 64.18 19.82 54.24
C SER A 2 62.77 19.68 53.61
N GLY A 3 62.15 18.51 53.42
CA GLY A 3 62.31 17.19 54.03
C GLY A 3 61.02 16.77 54.76
N ARG A 4 60.40 15.66 54.30
CA ARG A 4 59.38 14.79 54.99
C ARG A 4 57.98 15.41 55.20
N SER A 5 56.83 14.73 55.27
CA SER A 5 56.33 13.33 55.34
C SER A 5 54.78 13.48 55.27
N GLY A 6 53.95 12.63 54.66
CA GLY A 6 53.54 11.28 55.09
C GLY A 6 52.15 11.27 55.78
N LEU A 7 51.24 10.39 55.32
CA LEU A 7 49.93 9.96 55.88
C LEU A 7 48.78 11.00 55.84
N GLY A 8 47.49 10.70 55.60
CA GLY A 8 46.75 9.45 55.44
C GLY A 8 45.30 9.65 55.92
N TRP A 9 44.32 9.26 55.08
CA TRP A 9 42.97 8.74 55.40
C TRP A 9 41.77 9.69 55.71
N TRP A 10 40.81 9.64 54.76
CA TRP A 10 39.33 9.61 54.81
C TRP A 10 38.47 10.55 55.68
N ALA A 11 37.56 11.29 55.00
CA ALA A 11 36.11 11.34 55.28
C ALA A 11 35.40 12.08 54.12
N LEU A 12 34.71 11.36 53.22
CA LEU A 12 33.24 11.25 53.14
C LEU A 12 32.50 12.60 53.02
N GLY A 13 32.26 13.03 51.78
CA GLY A 13 31.26 14.03 51.42
C GLY A 13 30.30 13.44 50.39
N ALA A 14 29.04 13.24 50.79
CA ALA A 14 27.98 12.68 49.96
C ALA A 14 27.54 13.68 48.87
N ALA A 15 27.67 13.29 47.60
CA ALA A 15 27.11 14.02 46.47
C ALA A 15 25.83 13.31 46.00
N ALA A 16 24.70 14.01 46.10
CA ALA A 16 23.41 13.56 45.58
C ALA A 16 23.45 13.63 44.03
N CYS A 17 23.53 12.48 43.38
CA CYS A 17 23.37 12.36 41.93
C CYS A 17 21.89 12.39 41.56
N CYS A 18 21.47 13.48 40.92
CA CYS A 18 20.22 13.56 40.17
C CYS A 18 20.27 12.55 39.00
N LEU A 19 19.52 11.45 39.11
CA LEU A 19 19.27 10.51 38.02
C LEU A 19 18.30 11.15 37.02
N CYS A 20 18.83 11.74 35.95
CA CYS A 20 18.06 12.01 34.74
C CYS A 20 17.83 10.68 34.01
N GLY A 21 16.62 10.14 34.11
CA GLY A 21 16.19 8.98 33.33
C GLY A 21 16.09 9.33 31.85
N VAL A 22 17.04 8.84 31.06
CA VAL A 22 16.89 8.77 29.60
C VAL A 22 16.04 7.54 29.32
N ALA A 23 14.77 7.77 28.95
CA ALA A 23 13.91 6.71 28.45
C ALA A 23 14.47 6.24 27.10
N ALA A 24 15.11 5.07 27.09
CA ALA A 24 15.53 4.39 25.88
C ALA A 24 14.27 3.93 25.12
N GLU A 25 14.12 4.40 23.89
CA GLU A 25 13.11 3.86 22.98
C GLU A 25 13.40 2.38 22.70
N PRO A 26 12.39 1.50 22.66
CA PRO A 26 12.60 0.11 22.31
C PRO A 26 13.03 0.04 20.84
N GLY A 27 14.33 -0.16 20.61
CA GLY A 27 14.86 -0.44 19.29
C GLY A 27 14.14 -1.64 18.70
N VAL A 28 13.73 -1.52 17.43
CA VAL A 28 13.18 -2.61 16.62
C VAL A 28 14.15 -3.78 16.70
N ALA A 29 13.81 -4.78 17.51
CA ALA A 29 14.66 -5.93 17.75
C ALA A 29 14.83 -6.68 16.43
N ALA A 30 16.08 -6.84 15.99
CA ALA A 30 16.39 -7.70 14.85
C ALA A 30 15.78 -9.10 15.10
N PRO A 31 15.20 -9.73 14.06
CA PRO A 31 14.58 -11.03 14.22
C PRO A 31 15.57 -12.04 14.81
N PRO A 32 15.12 -12.88 15.76
CA PRO A 32 16.01 -13.74 16.52
C PRO A 32 16.76 -14.72 15.61
N LEU A 33 18.02 -15.00 15.95
CA LEU A 33 19.00 -15.75 15.15
C LEU A 33 18.49 -17.10 14.61
N TRP A 34 17.59 -17.78 15.33
CA TRP A 34 17.00 -19.04 14.88
C TRP A 34 16.03 -18.89 13.69
N LYS A 35 15.36 -17.73 13.53
CA LYS A 35 14.56 -17.43 12.32
C LYS A 35 15.44 -17.21 11.10
N GLN A 36 16.67 -16.74 11.29
CA GLN A 36 17.65 -16.57 10.21
C GLN A 36 18.28 -17.90 9.78
N LEU A 37 18.33 -18.88 10.69
CA LEU A 37 18.91 -20.20 10.48
C LEU A 37 17.90 -21.29 10.09
N ALA A 38 16.59 -21.00 10.14
CA ALA A 38 15.56 -21.94 9.69
C ALA A 38 15.64 -22.12 8.16
N PRO A 39 15.71 -23.37 7.64
CA PRO A 39 15.76 -23.60 6.21
C PRO A 39 14.48 -23.10 5.56
N ARG A 40 14.58 -22.00 4.81
CA ARG A 40 13.48 -21.50 3.97
C ARG A 40 13.24 -22.52 2.86
N LYS A 41 12.00 -22.97 2.70
CA LYS A 41 11.60 -23.81 1.56
C LYS A 41 12.01 -23.08 0.27
N LYS A 42 12.92 -23.69 -0.50
CA LYS A 42 13.37 -23.11 -1.75
C LYS A 42 12.24 -23.17 -2.77
N VAL A 43 11.98 -22.06 -3.43
CA VAL A 43 11.00 -21.97 -4.51
C VAL A 43 11.57 -22.66 -5.75
N SER A 44 10.72 -23.37 -6.50
CA SER A 44 11.15 -23.98 -7.77
C SER A 44 11.47 -22.90 -8.80
N ALA A 45 12.61 -23.01 -9.47
CA ALA A 45 13.08 -22.10 -10.52
C ALA A 45 13.59 -22.88 -11.74
N ASP A 46 12.90 -23.96 -12.10
CA ASP A 46 13.13 -24.67 -13.37
C ASP A 46 12.81 -23.74 -14.57
N PRO A 47 13.77 -23.48 -15.49
CA PRO A 47 13.52 -22.68 -16.69
C PRO A 47 12.38 -23.20 -17.58
N GLN A 48 12.08 -24.50 -17.53
CA GLN A 48 10.98 -25.13 -18.25
C GLN A 48 9.65 -25.13 -17.48
N GLY A 49 9.65 -24.66 -16.24
CA GLY A 49 8.45 -24.55 -15.42
C GLY A 49 7.47 -23.53 -15.99
N ASP A 50 6.18 -23.85 -15.90
CA ASP A 50 5.11 -22.88 -16.11
C ASP A 50 4.93 -22.09 -14.81
N TYR A 51 5.16 -20.77 -14.88
CA TYR A 51 4.97 -19.84 -13.77
C TYR A 51 3.85 -18.85 -14.06
N GLN A 52 2.90 -19.21 -14.91
CA GLN A 52 1.71 -18.41 -15.12
C GLN A 52 0.86 -18.35 -13.85
N LEU A 53 0.30 -17.17 -13.56
CA LEU A 53 -0.62 -17.00 -12.45
C LEU A 53 -1.86 -17.89 -12.63
N SER A 54 -2.28 -18.56 -11.55
CA SER A 54 -3.52 -19.34 -11.46
C SER A 54 -4.40 -18.87 -10.30
N GLU A 55 -5.60 -19.43 -10.22
CA GLU A 55 -6.55 -19.20 -9.11
C GLU A 55 -6.10 -19.83 -7.79
N ASP A 56 -5.21 -20.84 -7.84
CA ASP A 56 -4.69 -21.54 -6.65
C ASP A 56 -3.63 -20.71 -5.89
N HIS A 57 -3.09 -19.67 -6.52
CA HIS A 57 -2.15 -18.74 -5.88
C HIS A 57 -2.88 -17.79 -4.94
N GLY A 58 -2.14 -17.28 -3.96
CA GLY A 58 -2.69 -16.50 -2.84
C GLY A 58 -3.58 -15.33 -3.28
N PRO A 59 -4.59 -14.97 -2.48
CA PRO A 59 -5.53 -13.92 -2.83
C PRO A 59 -4.89 -12.53 -2.92
N TRP A 60 -3.75 -12.33 -2.27
CA TRP A 60 -2.96 -11.10 -2.33
C TRP A 60 -1.55 -11.37 -2.85
N LEU A 61 -1.11 -10.51 -3.74
CA LEU A 61 0.16 -10.57 -4.45
C LEU A 61 0.81 -9.19 -4.44
N ILE A 62 2.12 -9.13 -4.70
CA ILE A 62 2.83 -7.89 -4.96
C ILE A 62 3.00 -7.74 -6.47
N MET A 63 2.44 -6.69 -7.06
CA MET A 63 2.73 -6.31 -8.43
C MET A 63 4.09 -5.62 -8.48
N ALA A 64 5.10 -6.32 -9.00
CA ALA A 64 6.46 -5.84 -9.01
C ALA A 64 6.71 -4.85 -10.15
N THR A 65 6.35 -5.25 -11.37
CA THR A 65 6.38 -4.42 -12.57
C THR A 65 5.56 -5.05 -13.69
N SER A 66 5.34 -4.31 -14.77
CA SER A 66 4.81 -4.82 -16.04
C SER A 66 5.74 -4.47 -17.20
N PHE A 67 5.62 -5.24 -18.27
CA PHE A 67 6.31 -5.05 -19.53
C PHE A 67 5.31 -4.94 -20.67
N ASP A 68 5.65 -4.14 -21.68
CA ASP A 68 4.90 -3.99 -22.91
C ASP A 68 5.81 -4.05 -24.15
N GLY A 69 5.24 -4.42 -25.30
CA GLY A 69 5.99 -4.57 -26.55
C GLY A 69 6.35 -6.01 -26.90
N PRO A 70 7.04 -6.24 -28.04
CA PRO A 70 7.27 -7.58 -28.60
C PRO A 70 8.03 -8.53 -27.67
N GLU A 71 8.99 -7.99 -26.90
CA GLU A 71 9.82 -8.78 -25.99
C GLU A 71 9.25 -8.85 -24.56
N GLY A 72 8.12 -8.17 -24.29
CA GLY A 72 7.60 -8.01 -22.92
C GLY A 72 7.25 -9.33 -22.23
N GLU A 73 6.83 -10.34 -22.99
CA GLU A 73 6.58 -11.68 -22.46
C GLU A 73 7.87 -12.36 -22.00
N ARG A 74 8.92 -12.29 -22.83
CA ARG A 74 10.24 -12.85 -22.50
C ARG A 74 10.83 -12.15 -21.30
N ASP A 75 10.80 -10.82 -21.28
CA ASP A 75 11.39 -10.03 -20.20
C ASP A 75 10.65 -10.25 -18.87
N ALA A 76 9.32 -10.43 -18.91
CA ALA A 76 8.54 -10.82 -17.74
C ALA A 76 8.91 -12.22 -17.22
N ARG A 77 9.15 -13.18 -18.14
CA ARG A 77 9.58 -14.54 -17.79
C ARG A 77 10.99 -14.56 -17.20
N ASP A 78 11.92 -13.83 -17.79
CA ASP A 78 13.30 -13.75 -17.33
C ASP A 78 13.37 -13.14 -15.92
N LEU A 79 12.64 -12.04 -15.67
CA LEU A 79 12.51 -11.47 -14.33
C LEU A 79 11.87 -12.47 -13.35
N THR A 80 10.84 -13.20 -13.78
CA THR A 80 10.17 -14.21 -12.93
C THR A 80 11.14 -15.30 -12.50
N LEU A 81 11.93 -15.85 -13.43
CA LEU A 81 12.95 -16.86 -13.14
C LEU A 81 14.01 -16.30 -12.20
N GLU A 82 14.51 -15.09 -12.46
CA GLU A 82 15.53 -14.46 -11.63
C GLU A 82 15.06 -14.25 -10.18
N LEU A 83 13.82 -13.78 -9.99
CA LEU A 83 13.22 -13.60 -8.67
C LEU A 83 13.09 -14.92 -7.90
N ARG A 84 12.77 -16.01 -8.60
CA ARG A 84 12.64 -17.35 -8.00
C ARG A 84 14.00 -17.95 -7.66
N GLU A 85 14.99 -17.83 -8.55
CA GLU A 85 16.30 -18.43 -8.39
C GLU A 85 17.19 -17.67 -7.41
N ASN A 86 17.35 -16.35 -7.61
CA ASN A 86 18.33 -15.53 -6.90
C ASN A 86 17.78 -14.94 -5.61
N PHE A 87 16.48 -14.64 -5.57
CA PHE A 87 15.83 -13.99 -4.43
C PHE A 87 14.92 -14.92 -3.64
N ASN A 88 14.71 -16.16 -4.11
CA ASN A 88 13.82 -17.15 -3.49
C ASN A 88 12.39 -16.62 -3.25
N LEU A 89 11.89 -15.81 -4.19
CA LEU A 89 10.56 -15.23 -4.15
C LEU A 89 9.62 -16.00 -5.09
N PRO A 90 8.44 -16.46 -4.65
CA PRO A 90 7.46 -17.06 -5.54
C PRO A 90 6.91 -15.99 -6.47
N ALA A 91 7.40 -15.96 -7.71
CA ALA A 91 7.00 -15.00 -8.73
C ALA A 91 6.21 -15.68 -9.86
N TYR A 92 5.27 -14.95 -10.45
CA TYR A 92 4.35 -15.43 -11.48
C TYR A 92 4.21 -14.40 -12.60
N THR A 93 3.96 -14.88 -13.82
CA THR A 93 3.62 -14.04 -14.97
C THR A 93 2.10 -13.93 -15.13
N TYR A 94 1.60 -12.73 -15.46
CA TYR A 94 0.19 -12.49 -15.76
C TYR A 94 0.05 -11.57 -16.96
N SER A 95 -0.65 -12.03 -18.01
CA SER A 95 -0.86 -11.26 -19.24
C SER A 95 -2.25 -10.63 -19.26
N HIS A 96 -2.35 -9.34 -19.59
CA HIS A 96 -3.62 -8.64 -19.69
C HIS A 96 -3.66 -7.69 -20.88
N THR A 97 -4.76 -7.71 -21.64
CA THR A 97 -5.01 -6.81 -22.77
C THR A 97 -5.93 -5.68 -22.35
N PHE A 98 -5.38 -4.47 -22.22
CA PHE A 98 -6.15 -3.26 -21.93
C PHE A 98 -6.80 -2.74 -23.19
N LYS A 99 -8.14 -2.65 -23.20
CA LYS A 99 -8.90 -1.94 -24.23
C LYS A 99 -9.02 -0.48 -23.83
N LEU A 100 -8.32 0.39 -24.56
CA LEU A 100 -8.25 1.83 -24.27
C LEU A 100 -9.35 2.63 -24.97
N ASP A 101 -9.91 2.10 -26.05
CA ASP A 101 -11.06 2.72 -26.72
C ASP A 101 -12.31 2.58 -25.85
N ASP A 102 -12.77 3.70 -25.29
CA ASP A 102 -13.99 3.78 -24.50
C ASP A 102 -15.20 4.16 -25.36
N GLY A 103 -15.03 4.29 -26.68
CA GLY A 103 -16.06 4.70 -27.63
C GLY A 103 -16.58 6.12 -27.38
N ARG A 104 -15.98 6.87 -26.44
CA ARG A 104 -16.45 8.21 -26.09
C ARG A 104 -15.89 9.22 -27.07
N PRO A 105 -16.75 10.00 -27.76
CA PRO A 105 -16.25 11.05 -28.62
C PRO A 105 -15.47 12.08 -27.80
N GLY A 106 -14.42 12.60 -28.42
CA GLY A 106 -13.68 13.75 -27.94
C GLY A 106 -14.54 15.01 -27.92
N ARG A 107 -14.04 16.02 -27.22
CA ARG A 107 -14.70 17.31 -27.15
C ARG A 107 -14.51 18.04 -28.48
N GLY A 108 -15.63 18.42 -29.10
CA GLY A 108 -15.66 19.18 -30.35
C GLY A 108 -16.30 18.41 -31.50
N ILE A 109 -16.51 19.14 -32.60
CA ILE A 109 -17.00 18.61 -33.87
C ILE A 109 -15.90 18.81 -34.92
N ASP A 110 -15.79 17.88 -35.86
CA ASP A 110 -14.91 18.02 -37.02
C ASP A 110 -15.52 18.98 -38.07
N GLU A 111 -14.80 19.18 -39.18
CA GLU A 111 -15.21 20.04 -40.29
C GLU A 111 -16.52 19.59 -40.96
N TYR A 112 -16.96 18.36 -40.69
CA TYR A 112 -18.18 17.75 -41.22
C TYR A 112 -19.31 17.66 -40.17
N GLY A 113 -19.10 18.23 -38.97
CA GLY A 113 -20.09 18.25 -37.89
C GLY A 113 -20.17 16.95 -37.08
N ALA A 114 -19.30 15.97 -37.32
CA ALA A 114 -19.25 14.75 -36.54
C ALA A 114 -18.40 14.93 -35.27
N PRO A 115 -18.70 14.23 -34.16
CA PRO A 115 -17.89 14.33 -32.95
C PRO A 115 -16.45 13.89 -33.18
N ILE A 116 -15.48 14.66 -32.72
CA ILE A 116 -14.05 14.36 -32.90
C ILE A 116 -13.73 13.02 -32.23
N LYS A 117 -13.25 12.02 -32.98
CA LYS A 117 -12.80 10.75 -32.38
C LYS A 117 -11.44 10.93 -31.72
N ARG A 118 -11.33 10.56 -30.44
CA ARG A 118 -10.03 10.50 -29.75
C ARG A 118 -9.29 9.26 -30.23
N ARG A 119 -8.01 9.38 -30.58
CA ARG A 119 -7.14 8.23 -30.86
C ARG A 119 -5.97 8.25 -29.90
N TYR A 120 -5.78 7.16 -29.18
CA TYR A 120 -4.59 6.97 -28.35
C TYR A 120 -3.37 6.77 -29.25
N ARG A 121 -2.27 7.43 -28.90
CA ARG A 121 -0.98 7.27 -29.61
C ARG A 121 -0.49 5.82 -29.64
N ARG A 122 -0.80 5.05 -28.59
CA ARG A 122 -0.41 3.64 -28.42
C ARG A 122 -1.38 2.64 -29.08
N GLY A 123 -2.40 3.10 -29.79
CA GLY A 123 -3.43 2.24 -30.36
C GLY A 123 -4.62 2.00 -29.42
N ALA A 124 -5.59 1.22 -29.89
CA ALA A 124 -6.83 0.94 -29.16
C ALA A 124 -6.66 -0.14 -28.07
N GLU A 125 -5.62 -0.96 -28.17
CA GLU A 125 -5.34 -2.05 -27.25
C GLU A 125 -3.86 -2.05 -26.84
N VAL A 126 -3.58 -2.43 -25.60
CA VAL A 126 -2.22 -2.60 -25.08
C VAL A 126 -2.15 -3.94 -24.33
N LEU A 127 -1.34 -4.87 -24.83
CA LEU A 127 -0.97 -6.09 -24.12
C LEU A 127 0.14 -5.78 -23.12
N GLN A 128 -0.06 -6.16 -21.86
CA GLN A 128 0.97 -6.07 -20.82
C GLN A 128 1.20 -7.42 -20.16
N HIS A 129 2.45 -7.67 -19.82
CA HIS A 129 2.89 -8.83 -19.04
C HIS A 129 3.37 -8.36 -17.68
N ALA A 130 2.60 -8.65 -16.63
CA ALA A 130 2.91 -8.32 -15.25
C ALA A 130 3.70 -9.43 -14.57
N VAL A 131 4.61 -9.04 -13.68
CA VAL A 131 5.29 -9.95 -12.75
C VAL A 131 4.72 -9.73 -11.36
N LEU A 132 4.12 -10.78 -10.81
CA LEU A 132 3.44 -10.81 -9.52
C LEU A 132 4.22 -11.69 -8.55
N ILE A 133 4.28 -11.32 -7.27
CA ILE A 133 5.10 -12.02 -6.27
C ILE A 133 4.27 -12.34 -5.02
N GLY A 134 4.44 -13.55 -4.49
CA GLY A 134 3.88 -13.95 -3.19
C GLY A 134 2.64 -14.81 -3.31
N ASP A 135 2.15 -15.23 -2.15
CA ASP A 135 0.92 -16.00 -1.99
C ASP A 135 0.29 -15.61 -0.63
N PHE A 136 -0.10 -14.34 -0.50
CA PHE A 136 -0.43 -13.77 0.80
C PHE A 136 -1.93 -13.87 1.12
N PRO A 137 -2.30 -14.13 2.39
CA PRO A 137 -3.69 -14.27 2.79
C PRO A 137 -4.42 -12.93 2.94
N SER A 138 -3.71 -11.84 3.21
CA SER A 138 -4.26 -10.51 3.47
C SER A 138 -3.35 -9.40 2.95
N ILE A 139 -3.91 -8.23 2.69
CA ILE A 139 -3.16 -7.01 2.35
C ILE A 139 -2.24 -6.56 3.50
N ASP A 140 -2.66 -6.74 4.75
CA ASP A 140 -1.93 -6.32 5.95
C ASP A 140 -1.06 -7.43 6.55
N ASP A 141 -0.86 -8.53 5.81
CA ASP A 141 -0.02 -9.62 6.27
C ASP A 141 1.43 -9.12 6.53
N PRO A 142 2.01 -9.35 7.73
CA PRO A 142 3.34 -8.84 8.04
C PRO A 142 4.43 -9.34 7.10
N GLN A 143 4.32 -10.58 6.63
CA GLN A 143 5.26 -11.16 5.67
C GLN A 143 5.08 -10.53 4.29
N ALA A 144 3.85 -10.21 3.88
CA ALA A 144 3.58 -9.47 2.65
C ALA A 144 4.23 -8.08 2.66
N GLN A 145 4.09 -7.34 3.77
CA GLN A 145 4.68 -6.00 3.90
C GLN A 145 6.22 -6.03 3.93
N GLU A 146 6.81 -7.00 4.65
CA GLU A 146 8.26 -7.22 4.63
C GLU A 146 8.76 -7.56 3.21
N THR A 147 8.06 -8.46 2.52
CA THR A 147 8.39 -8.84 1.15
C THR A 147 8.25 -7.66 0.18
N LEU A 148 7.22 -6.82 0.37
CA LEU A 148 7.00 -5.63 -0.46
C LEU A 148 8.16 -4.63 -0.34
N GLU A 149 8.64 -4.35 0.88
CA GLU A 149 9.78 -3.45 1.06
C GLU A 149 11.09 -4.07 0.54
N LEU A 150 11.25 -5.40 0.63
CA LEU A 150 12.34 -6.10 -0.04
C LEU A 150 12.26 -5.92 -1.57
N VAL A 151 11.11 -6.21 -2.19
CA VAL A 151 10.90 -6.09 -3.64
C VAL A 151 11.17 -4.67 -4.14
N LYS A 152 10.78 -3.65 -3.36
CA LYS A 152 11.07 -2.25 -3.68
C LYS A 152 12.55 -1.88 -3.66
N THR A 153 13.41 -2.68 -3.01
CA THR A 153 14.84 -2.36 -2.83
C THR A 153 15.76 -3.23 -3.67
N ILE A 154 15.42 -4.49 -3.94
CA ILE A 154 16.23 -5.40 -4.76
C ILE A 154 16.45 -4.87 -6.19
N ARG A 155 17.55 -5.31 -6.80
CA ARG A 155 17.96 -4.94 -8.16
C ARG A 155 18.25 -6.20 -8.96
N PRO A 156 17.23 -6.76 -9.65
CA PRO A 156 17.41 -7.87 -10.58
C PRO A 156 18.23 -7.42 -11.78
N ALA A 157 19.15 -8.25 -12.25
CA ALA A 157 19.97 -8.03 -13.43
C ALA A 157 19.12 -7.88 -14.70
N SER A 158 18.00 -8.62 -14.79
CA SER A 158 17.02 -8.49 -15.88
C SER A 158 16.39 -7.09 -16.02
N LEU A 159 16.49 -6.25 -14.98
CA LEU A 159 15.97 -4.87 -14.98
C LEU A 159 17.06 -3.80 -15.08
N GLU A 160 18.33 -4.20 -15.12
CA GLU A 160 19.44 -3.28 -15.36
C GLU A 160 19.50 -2.97 -16.85
N VAL A 161 19.29 -1.70 -17.22
CA VAL A 161 19.35 -1.26 -18.62
C VAL A 161 20.79 -0.89 -18.93
N THR A 162 21.42 -1.62 -19.84
CA THR A 162 22.74 -1.27 -20.37
C THR A 162 22.64 0.00 -21.24
N GLU A 163 23.68 0.84 -21.25
CA GLU A 163 23.68 2.07 -22.07
C GLU A 163 23.39 1.76 -23.54
N GLY A 164 22.27 2.27 -24.06
CA GLY A 164 21.86 2.13 -25.46
C GLY A 164 20.70 1.14 -25.71
N GLU A 165 20.29 0.35 -24.71
CA GLU A 165 19.18 -0.60 -24.85
C GLU A 165 17.83 0.03 -24.49
N THR A 166 16.79 -0.27 -25.28
CA THR A 166 15.41 0.15 -24.98
C THR A 166 14.78 -0.83 -24.01
N SER A 167 14.39 -0.36 -22.83
CA SER A 167 13.63 -1.18 -21.87
C SER A 167 12.17 -1.32 -22.29
N THR A 168 11.66 -2.54 -22.27
CA THR A 168 10.23 -2.89 -22.39
C THR A 168 9.45 -2.68 -21.09
N GLN A 169 10.14 -2.36 -20.00
CA GLN A 169 9.51 -2.12 -18.70
C GLN A 169 8.59 -0.90 -18.80
N SER A 170 7.32 -1.09 -18.44
CA SER A 170 6.33 -0.03 -18.52
C SER A 170 6.76 1.16 -17.65
N LEU A 171 6.76 2.35 -18.26
CA LEU A 171 7.14 3.61 -17.63
C LEU A 171 8.62 3.70 -17.20
N ALA A 172 9.53 2.90 -17.77
CA ALA A 172 10.97 2.93 -17.43
C ALA A 172 11.56 4.36 -17.39
N ALA A 173 11.36 5.14 -18.46
CA ALA A 173 11.87 6.53 -18.54
C ALA A 173 11.29 7.44 -17.46
N VAL A 174 9.99 7.30 -17.16
CA VAL A 174 9.32 8.09 -16.10
C VAL A 174 9.89 7.71 -14.74
N ARG A 175 10.11 6.41 -14.47
CA ARG A 175 10.71 5.93 -13.23
C ARG A 175 12.14 6.44 -13.05
N GLN A 176 12.96 6.40 -14.11
CA GLN A 176 14.31 6.95 -14.10
C GLN A 176 14.32 8.45 -13.80
N PHE A 177 13.42 9.22 -14.42
CA PHE A 177 13.26 10.65 -14.14
C PHE A 177 12.90 10.91 -12.67
N TYR A 178 11.88 10.22 -12.13
CA TYR A 178 11.52 10.36 -10.72
C TYR A 178 12.67 10.01 -9.78
N GLN A 179 13.45 8.97 -10.09
CA GLN A 179 14.63 8.62 -9.30
C GLN A 179 15.71 9.72 -9.34
N GLN A 180 15.96 10.33 -10.50
CA GLN A 180 16.90 11.46 -10.62
C GLN A 180 16.46 12.66 -9.80
N VAL A 181 15.17 13.02 -9.83
CA VAL A 181 14.61 14.10 -9.01
C VAL A 181 14.76 13.81 -7.52
N LYS A 182 14.42 12.58 -7.09
CA LYS A 182 14.58 12.16 -5.69
C LYS A 182 16.03 12.22 -5.20
N ARG A 183 16.99 11.85 -6.06
CA ARG A 183 18.43 11.98 -5.78
C ARG A 183 18.81 13.44 -5.53
N GLN A 184 18.33 14.36 -6.36
CA GLN A 184 18.60 15.79 -6.21
C GLN A 184 18.01 16.34 -4.90
N TRP A 185 16.91 15.78 -4.40
CA TRP A 185 16.26 16.20 -3.16
C TRP A 185 16.74 15.43 -1.92
N GLY A 186 17.80 14.62 -2.03
CA GLY A 186 18.38 13.87 -0.90
C GLY A 186 17.48 12.77 -0.35
N GLN A 187 16.49 12.30 -1.12
CA GLN A 187 15.58 11.24 -0.71
C GLN A 187 16.17 9.85 -1.00
N ALA A 188 15.78 8.85 -0.20
CA ALA A 188 16.19 7.46 -0.39
C ALA A 188 15.80 6.94 -1.79
N ILE A 189 16.79 6.38 -2.50
CA ILE A 189 16.63 5.83 -3.85
C ILE A 189 16.17 4.38 -3.72
N LYS A 190 14.97 4.08 -4.22
CA LYS A 190 14.46 2.70 -4.31
C LYS A 190 15.03 1.98 -5.55
N GLY A 191 14.87 0.66 -5.60
CA GLY A 191 15.27 -0.17 -6.74
C GLY A 191 14.40 0.05 -7.99
N PRO A 192 14.65 -0.68 -9.10
CA PRO A 192 13.85 -0.60 -10.33
C PRO A 192 12.36 -0.94 -10.12
N MET A 193 12.04 -1.69 -9.06
CA MET A 193 10.68 -2.02 -8.63
C MET A 193 10.23 -1.17 -7.43
N GLY A 194 10.80 0.02 -7.23
CA GLY A 194 10.47 0.90 -6.11
C GLY A 194 9.01 1.38 -6.04
N HIS A 195 8.26 1.18 -7.13
CA HIS A 195 6.83 1.45 -7.25
C HIS A 195 5.95 0.21 -7.08
N ALA A 196 6.52 -0.94 -6.69
CA ALA A 196 5.74 -2.14 -6.42
C ALA A 196 4.67 -1.89 -5.35
N PHE A 197 3.53 -2.55 -5.49
CA PHE A 197 2.38 -2.39 -4.60
C PHE A 197 1.58 -3.69 -4.48
N MET A 198 0.79 -3.81 -3.42
CA MET A 198 -0.10 -4.96 -3.20
C MET A 198 -1.28 -4.91 -4.18
N VAL A 199 -1.63 -6.07 -4.72
CA VAL A 199 -2.79 -6.28 -5.59
C VAL A 199 -3.52 -7.56 -5.20
N SER A 200 -4.82 -7.60 -5.43
CA SER A 200 -5.60 -8.83 -5.39
C SER A 200 -5.24 -9.73 -6.57
N ASN A 201 -5.34 -11.04 -6.41
CA ASN A 201 -5.25 -11.97 -7.53
C ASN A 201 -6.37 -11.66 -8.56
N PRO A 202 -6.04 -11.21 -9.79
CA PRO A 202 -7.01 -10.79 -10.79
C PRO A 202 -7.85 -11.94 -11.36
N LEU A 203 -7.46 -13.19 -11.10
CA LEU A 203 -8.21 -14.37 -11.53
C LEU A 203 -9.31 -14.77 -10.53
N LEU A 204 -9.28 -14.24 -9.31
CA LEU A 204 -10.33 -14.51 -8.34
C LEU A 204 -11.62 -13.73 -8.67
N PRO A 205 -12.80 -14.31 -8.39
CA PRO A 205 -14.07 -13.62 -8.56
C PRO A 205 -14.12 -12.30 -7.75
N SER A 206 -14.81 -11.29 -8.27
CA SER A 206 -15.00 -10.00 -7.60
C SER A 206 -15.57 -10.13 -6.19
N ASP A 207 -16.43 -11.13 -5.99
CA ASP A 207 -17.14 -11.37 -4.75
C ASP A 207 -16.26 -12.06 -3.69
N TYR A 208 -15.07 -12.54 -4.08
CA TYR A 208 -14.10 -13.14 -3.16
C TYR A 208 -13.68 -12.14 -2.07
N PHE A 209 -13.47 -10.88 -2.46
CA PHE A 209 -13.05 -9.79 -1.56
C PHE A 209 -14.23 -9.02 -0.97
N ALA A 210 -15.48 -9.43 -1.23
CA ALA A 210 -16.63 -8.77 -0.65
C ALA A 210 -16.61 -8.94 0.87
N PRO A 211 -16.59 -7.85 1.66
CA PRO A 211 -16.63 -7.96 3.11
C PRO A 211 -17.92 -8.67 3.52
N ARG A 212 -17.78 -9.73 4.32
CA ARG A 212 -18.93 -10.45 4.87
C ARG A 212 -19.43 -9.71 6.10
N GLY A 213 -20.56 -9.04 5.95
CA GLY A 213 -21.20 -8.31 7.05
C GLY A 213 -20.74 -6.85 7.15
N VAL A 214 -20.91 -6.27 8.34
CA VAL A 214 -20.53 -4.87 8.61
C VAL A 214 -19.04 -4.83 8.94
N ASP A 215 -18.32 -3.92 8.31
CA ASP A 215 -16.91 -3.66 8.60
C ASP A 215 -16.69 -3.28 10.07
N ALA A 216 -15.59 -3.73 10.68
CA ALA A 216 -15.33 -3.52 12.11
C ALA A 216 -15.21 -2.04 12.48
N ASP A 217 -14.62 -1.21 11.63
CA ASP A 217 -14.51 0.23 11.88
C ASP A 217 -15.86 0.90 11.72
N ILE A 218 -16.68 0.46 10.76
CA ILE A 218 -18.08 0.94 10.62
C ILE A 218 -18.91 0.56 11.84
N ALA A 219 -18.80 -0.68 12.32
CA ALA A 219 -19.49 -1.13 13.52
C ALA A 219 -19.07 -0.27 14.72
N LYS A 220 -17.76 -0.08 14.92
CA LYS A 220 -17.19 0.75 16.00
C LYS A 220 -17.64 2.21 15.94
N MET A 221 -17.67 2.80 14.74
CA MET A 221 -18.14 4.18 14.55
C MET A 221 -19.63 4.36 14.88
N ASN A 222 -20.41 3.28 14.85
CA ASN A 222 -21.84 3.28 15.14
C ASN A 222 -22.18 2.78 16.56
N GLU A 223 -21.18 2.44 17.38
CA GLU A 223 -21.39 2.00 18.75
C GLU A 223 -22.08 3.08 19.59
N GLY A 224 -23.10 2.69 20.35
CA GLY A 224 -23.85 3.59 21.24
C GLY A 224 -24.85 4.52 20.53
N ILE A 225 -24.97 4.45 19.21
CA ILE A 225 -25.97 5.19 18.45
C ILE A 225 -27.34 4.50 18.57
N LYS A 226 -28.31 5.19 19.16
CA LYS A 226 -29.66 4.64 19.43
C LYS A 226 -30.46 4.30 18.16
N HIS A 227 -30.24 5.06 17.08
CA HIS A 227 -30.97 4.92 15.83
C HIS A 227 -29.98 4.71 14.67
N SER A 228 -29.05 3.77 14.82
CA SER A 228 -28.07 3.46 13.78
C SER A 228 -28.74 2.81 12.58
N LEU A 229 -28.32 3.21 11.38
CA LEU A 229 -28.73 2.56 10.14
C LEU A 229 -28.43 1.05 10.14
N LEU A 230 -27.46 0.57 10.92
CA LEU A 230 -27.13 -0.84 11.05
C LEU A 230 -28.29 -1.67 11.65
N ASP A 231 -29.20 -1.04 12.40
CA ASP A 231 -30.38 -1.69 12.99
C ASP A 231 -31.63 -1.64 12.09
N CYS A 232 -31.50 -1.05 10.89
CA CYS A 232 -32.61 -0.93 9.96
C CYS A 232 -33.05 -2.30 9.42
N LYS A 233 -34.29 -2.69 9.71
CA LYS A 233 -34.88 -3.97 9.23
C LYS A 233 -35.34 -3.91 7.77
N GLY A 234 -35.50 -2.70 7.23
CA GLY A 234 -35.94 -2.48 5.86
C GLY A 234 -34.83 -2.82 4.86
N ARG A 235 -35.18 -3.52 3.78
CA ARG A 235 -34.24 -3.77 2.67
C ARG A 235 -33.86 -2.50 1.90
N TYR A 236 -34.71 -1.49 1.98
CA TYR A 236 -34.57 -0.22 1.28
C TYR A 236 -34.87 0.93 2.24
N SER A 237 -34.10 2.01 2.10
CA SER A 237 -34.29 3.27 2.81
C SER A 237 -34.09 4.44 1.86
N VAL A 238 -34.58 5.62 2.24
CA VAL A 238 -34.41 6.86 1.46
C VAL A 238 -33.37 7.74 2.15
N ARG A 239 -32.33 8.12 1.41
CA ARG A 239 -31.32 9.07 1.91
C ARG A 239 -31.90 10.48 1.93
N VAL A 240 -32.21 11.00 3.12
CA VAL A 240 -32.84 12.32 3.31
C VAL A 240 -31.80 13.45 3.28
N ALA A 241 -30.63 13.24 3.87
CA ALA A 241 -29.55 14.22 3.92
C ALA A 241 -28.17 13.53 3.93
N THR A 242 -27.11 14.30 3.70
CA THR A 242 -25.73 13.82 3.82
C THR A 242 -24.89 14.88 4.51
N PHE A 243 -24.28 14.52 5.62
CA PHE A 243 -23.35 15.36 6.38
C PHE A 243 -21.94 14.81 6.21
N ARG A 244 -20.95 15.66 5.91
CA ARG A 244 -19.57 15.24 5.61
C ARG A 244 -18.56 16.09 6.38
N GLY A 245 -17.49 15.45 6.85
CA GLY A 245 -16.29 16.11 7.36
C GLY A 245 -15.35 16.56 6.24
N ARG A 246 -14.18 17.08 6.63
CA ARG A 246 -13.11 17.40 5.67
C ARG A 246 -12.51 16.12 5.10
N THR A 247 -12.30 16.10 3.79
CA THR A 247 -11.57 15.02 3.11
C THR A 247 -10.20 15.53 2.70
N SER A 248 -9.14 14.75 2.98
CA SER A 248 -7.81 14.99 2.43
C SER A 248 -7.31 13.73 1.76
N LEU A 249 -6.84 13.84 0.52
CA LEU A 249 -6.06 12.80 -0.13
C LEU A 249 -4.63 12.91 0.42
N LYS A 250 -4.30 12.16 1.48
CA LYS A 250 -2.92 12.02 1.95
C LYS A 250 -2.32 10.75 1.35
N GLU A 251 -1.11 10.87 0.80
CA GLU A 251 -0.30 9.75 0.34
C GLU A 251 0.04 8.82 1.52
N ALA A 252 -0.06 7.51 1.30
CA ALA A 252 0.06 6.46 2.32
C ALA A 252 1.41 6.43 3.09
N GLN A 253 2.42 7.19 2.67
CA GLN A 253 3.76 7.18 3.25
C GLN A 253 3.87 7.86 4.63
N HIS A 254 2.79 8.43 5.16
CA HIS A 254 2.75 9.09 6.47
C HIS A 254 1.65 8.56 7.39
N MET A 255 1.15 7.33 7.20
CA MET A 255 0.21 6.73 8.16
C MET A 255 0.85 6.51 9.54
N ASP A 256 2.15 6.18 9.62
CA ASP A 256 2.88 6.04 10.89
C ASP A 256 3.08 7.38 11.64
N GLN A 257 2.86 8.52 10.96
CA GLN A 257 2.88 9.85 11.55
C GLN A 257 1.47 10.37 11.89
N ILE A 258 0.43 9.56 11.66
CA ILE A 258 -0.83 9.76 12.36
C ILE A 258 -0.53 9.34 13.79
N ASP A 259 -0.28 10.33 14.65
CA ASP A 259 -0.19 10.20 16.10
C ASP A 259 -1.25 9.18 16.54
N THR A 260 -0.84 7.95 16.86
CA THR A 260 -1.73 6.83 17.25
C THR A 260 -2.42 7.09 18.58
N ARG A 261 -2.08 8.21 19.22
CA ARG A 261 -2.94 8.84 20.21
C ARG A 261 -4.19 9.29 19.49
N VAL A 262 -5.29 8.58 19.76
CA VAL A 262 -6.66 9.05 19.56
C VAL A 262 -6.77 10.44 20.20
N ARG A 263 -6.41 11.50 19.47
CA ARG A 263 -6.75 12.86 19.86
C ARG A 263 -8.26 12.87 19.77
N ALA A 264 -8.91 13.01 20.92
CA ALA A 264 -10.33 13.31 20.95
C ALA A 264 -10.54 14.47 19.97
N ALA A 265 -11.33 14.24 18.92
CA ALA A 265 -11.60 15.25 17.93
C ALA A 265 -12.16 16.47 18.66
N ALA A 266 -11.63 17.66 18.36
CA ALA A 266 -12.16 18.88 18.96
C ALA A 266 -13.66 18.99 18.65
N GLU A 267 -14.46 19.55 19.56
CA GLU A 267 -15.91 19.72 19.31
C GLU A 267 -16.22 20.53 18.05
N SER A 268 -15.27 21.37 17.63
CA SER A 268 -15.32 22.18 16.42
C SER A 268 -14.87 21.45 15.15
N ASP A 269 -14.47 20.17 15.25
CA ASP A 269 -14.10 19.37 14.09
C ASP A 269 -15.31 19.26 13.13
N PRO A 270 -15.12 19.53 11.83
CA PRO A 270 -16.18 19.38 10.84
C PRO A 270 -16.85 18.01 10.82
N LEU A 271 -16.12 16.93 11.11
CA LEU A 271 -16.67 15.58 11.19
C LEU A 271 -17.55 15.39 12.44
N VAL A 272 -17.12 15.90 13.60
CA VAL A 272 -17.93 15.89 14.83
C VAL A 272 -19.20 16.71 14.65
N THR A 273 -19.08 17.89 14.02
CA THR A 273 -20.23 18.74 13.69
C THR A 273 -21.18 18.06 12.72
N ALA A 274 -20.66 17.32 11.74
CA ALA A 274 -21.47 16.54 10.80
C ALA A 274 -22.25 15.42 11.53
N ALA A 275 -21.59 14.68 12.43
CA ALA A 275 -22.22 13.65 13.24
C ALA A 275 -23.36 14.22 14.11
N ARG A 276 -23.12 15.33 14.82
CA ARG A 276 -24.16 16.00 15.63
C ARG A 276 -25.37 16.43 14.80
N LYS A 277 -25.15 17.01 13.62
CA LYS A 277 -26.24 17.42 12.72
C LYS A 277 -27.05 16.24 12.18
N ALA A 278 -26.39 15.11 11.91
CA ALA A 278 -27.06 13.87 11.52
C ALA A 278 -27.97 13.38 12.66
N HIS A 279 -27.45 13.37 13.89
CA HIS A 279 -28.18 13.01 15.09
C HIS A 279 -29.42 13.88 15.32
N ASP A 280 -29.23 15.20 15.30
CA ASP A 280 -30.31 16.16 15.51
C ASP A 280 -31.43 15.98 14.47
N LEU A 281 -31.07 15.74 13.20
CA LEU A 281 -32.04 15.48 12.15
C LEU A 281 -32.80 14.16 12.37
N THR A 282 -32.09 13.09 12.74
CA THR A 282 -32.69 11.78 13.01
C THR A 282 -33.69 11.85 14.17
N VAL A 283 -33.31 12.53 15.25
CA VAL A 283 -34.20 12.75 16.41
C VAL A 283 -35.42 13.60 16.01
N ALA A 284 -35.22 14.66 15.22
CA ALA A 284 -36.31 15.52 14.75
C ALA A 284 -37.30 14.80 13.80
N LEU A 285 -36.82 13.86 12.98
CA LEU A 285 -37.68 13.03 12.13
C LEU A 285 -38.46 12.01 12.96
N ARG A 286 -37.80 11.37 13.93
CA ARG A 286 -38.42 10.42 14.86
C ARG A 286 -39.51 11.08 15.70
N SER A 287 -39.30 12.31 16.18
CA SER A 287 -40.31 13.05 16.95
C SER A 287 -41.56 13.41 16.13
N ARG A 288 -41.43 13.46 14.80
CA ARG A 288 -42.54 13.64 13.85
C ARG A 288 -43.19 12.33 13.40
N GLY A 289 -42.79 11.20 13.98
CA GLY A 289 -43.37 9.88 13.71
C GLY A 289 -42.74 9.13 12.54
N TRP A 290 -41.62 9.59 11.99
CA TRP A 290 -40.92 8.89 10.91
C TRP A 290 -39.89 7.91 11.46
N GLU A 291 -39.80 6.74 10.84
CA GLU A 291 -38.73 5.78 11.12
C GLU A 291 -37.42 6.26 10.45
N ALA A 292 -36.59 6.99 11.19
CA ALA A 292 -35.34 7.57 10.70
C ALA A 292 -34.10 6.95 11.37
N TYR A 293 -32.99 6.95 10.63
CA TYR A 293 -31.72 6.38 11.04
C TYR A 293 -30.58 7.34 10.70
N GLU A 294 -29.50 7.31 11.48
CA GLU A 294 -28.24 8.00 11.21
C GLU A 294 -27.10 7.05 10.84
#